data_AF-A0A7U4M1X8-F1
#
_entry.id   AF-A0A7U4M1X8-F1
#
_cell.length_a   1.000
_cell.length_b   1.000
_cell.length_c   1.000
_cell.angle_alpha   90.00
_cell.angle_beta   90.00
_cell.angle_gamma   90.00
#
_symmetry.space_group_name_H-M   'P 1'
#
loop_
_entity.id
_entity.type
_entity.pdbx_description
1 polymer ?
#
loop_
_entity_poly.entity_id
_entity_poly.type
_entity_poly.pdbx_seq_one_letter_code
_entity_poly.pdbx_strand_id
1 'polypeptide(L)'
;MIYRSGKIQFLFWTAFFSVLIYLWLAAVGLQTFVLPDEPPMEFPTHVATLMFILFGLLIITTLAGVVVSMMISNRFYIQFFSGMTIFIFASMIFAKSFFG
;
A
#
# COMPACT_ATOMS: atom_id res chain seq x y z
N MET A 1 26.52 8.37 12.15
CA MET A 1 26.08 6.99 12.47
C MET A 1 24.95 7.11 13.50
N ILE A 2 23.70 7.22 13.05
CA ILE A 2 22.56 7.49 13.94
C ILE A 2 22.18 6.17 14.60
N TYR A 3 22.44 6.04 15.90
CA TYR A 3 21.97 4.94 16.75
C TYR A 3 20.45 5.09 16.93
N ARG A 4 19.68 4.83 15.85
CA ARG A 4 18.22 4.83 15.90
C ARG A 4 17.80 3.49 16.49
N SER A 5 17.06 3.54 17.60
CA SER A 5 16.39 2.38 18.21
C SER A 5 15.81 1.47 17.12
N GLY A 6 16.05 0.15 17.22
CA GLY A 6 15.59 -0.82 16.21
C GLY A 6 14.09 -0.70 15.90
N LYS A 7 13.29 -0.21 16.86
CA LYS A 7 11.85 0.10 16.66
C LYS A 7 11.62 1.22 15.63
N ILE A 8 12.44 2.27 15.64
CA ILE A 8 12.36 3.37 14.67
C ILE A 8 12.87 2.91 13.30
N GLN A 9 13.90 2.07 13.25
CA GLN A 9 14.36 1.48 11.98
C GLN A 9 13.28 0.59 11.38
N PHE A 10 12.62 -0.25 12.19
CA PHE A 10 11.48 -1.04 11.75
C PHE A 10 10.39 -0.14 11.16
N LEU A 11 9.93 0.88 11.88
CA LEU A 11 8.89 1.80 11.38
C LEU A 11 9.29 2.52 10.09
N PHE A 12 10.55 2.94 9.97
CA PHE A 12 11.06 3.54 8.74
C PHE A 12 10.98 2.56 7.56
N TRP A 13 11.47 1.34 7.73
CA TRP A 13 11.44 0.32 6.69
C TRP A 13 10.01 -0.08 6.34
N THR A 14 9.15 -0.31 7.34
CA THR A 14 7.73 -0.61 7.12
C THR A 14 7.05 0.52 6.34
N ALA A 15 7.29 1.78 6.70
CA ALA A 15 6.72 2.93 6.01
C ALA A 15 7.23 3.01 4.55
N PHE A 16 8.54 2.84 4.35
CA PHE A 16 9.15 2.83 3.02
C PHE A 16 8.56 1.72 2.14
N PHE A 17 8.47 0.49 2.65
CA PHE A 17 7.90 -0.63 1.92
C PHE A 17 6.40 -0.44 1.65
N SER A 18 5.61 0.08 2.59
CA SER A 18 4.20 0.36 2.34
C SER A 18 4.01 1.37 1.20
N VAL A 19 4.83 2.42 1.13
CA VAL A 19 4.78 3.38 0.01
C VAL A 19 5.18 2.71 -1.30
N LEU A 20 6.25 1.92 -1.30
CA LEU A 20 6.72 1.22 -2.50
C LEU A 20 5.65 0.24 -3.02
N ILE A 21 5.05 -0.55 -2.13
CA ILE A 21 3.97 -1.48 -2.46
C ILE A 21 2.76 -0.72 -3.01
N TYR A 22 2.38 0.40 -2.41
CA TYR A 22 1.28 1.22 -2.91
C TYR A 22 1.55 1.78 -4.31
N LEU A 23 2.75 2.32 -4.55
CA LEU A 23 3.14 2.81 -5.87
C LEU A 23 3.16 1.68 -6.91
N TRP A 24 3.63 0.50 -6.52
CA TRP A 24 3.63 -0.66 -7.40
C TRP A 24 2.22 -1.13 -7.73
N LEU A 25 1.34 -1.23 -6.74
CA LEU A 25 -0.07 -1.55 -6.93
C LEU A 25 -0.74 -0.54 -7.88
N ALA A 26 -0.50 0.76 -7.67
CA ALA A 26 -1.03 1.82 -8.51
C ALA A 26 -0.49 1.73 -9.95
N ALA A 27 0.80 1.46 -10.13
CA ALA A 27 1.42 1.31 -11.45
C ALA A 27 0.82 0.11 -12.22
N VAL A 28 0.68 -1.05 -11.56
CA VAL A 28 0.07 -2.25 -12.16
C VAL A 28 -1.38 -1.99 -12.54
N GLY A 29 -2.16 -1.38 -11.64
CA GLY A 29 -3.55 -1.02 -11.92
C GLY A 29 -3.69 -0.03 -13.07
N LEU A 30 -2.85 1.00 -13.11
CA LEU A 30 -2.86 2.01 -14.17
C LEU A 30 -2.50 1.40 -15.53
N GLN A 31 -1.41 0.62 -15.61
CA GLN A 31 -0.97 -0.03 -16.85
C GLN A 31 -2.01 -1.02 -17.39
N THR A 32 -2.70 -1.73 -16.50
CA THR A 32 -3.62 -2.80 -16.90
C THR A 32 -5.00 -2.28 -17.30
N PHE A 33 -5.52 -1.28 -16.57
CA PHE A 33 -6.91 -0.86 -16.71
C PHE A 33 -7.12 0.53 -17.30
N VAL A 34 -6.12 1.41 -17.23
CA VAL A 34 -6.24 2.80 -17.69
C VAL A 34 -5.42 3.07 -18.95
N LEU A 35 -4.21 2.49 -19.03
CA LEU A 35 -3.26 2.69 -20.13
C LEU A 35 -2.88 1.38 -20.86
N PRO A 36 -3.83 0.48 -21.19
CA PRO A 36 -3.48 -0.68 -22.00
C PRO A 36 -3.22 -0.25 -23.46
N ASP A 37 -2.13 -0.75 -24.05
CA ASP A 37 -1.85 -0.58 -25.50
C ASP A 37 -2.90 -1.33 -26.35
N GLU A 38 -3.39 -2.46 -25.85
CA GLU A 38 -4.52 -3.21 -26.40
C GLU A 38 -5.47 -3.61 -25.26
N PRO A 39 -6.80 -3.37 -25.37
CA PRO A 39 -7.73 -3.74 -24.33
C PRO A 39 -7.71 -5.26 -24.11
N PRO A 40 -7.56 -5.74 -22.86
CA PRO A 40 -7.45 -7.16 -22.60
C PRO A 40 -8.72 -7.89 -23.07
N MET A 41 -8.57 -8.81 -24.03
CA MET A 41 -9.68 -9.64 -24.53
C MET A 41 -10.25 -10.57 -23.46
N GLU A 42 -9.43 -10.92 -22.45
CA GLU A 42 -9.81 -11.73 -21.29
C GLU A 42 -9.34 -11.06 -20.00
N PHE A 43 -10.06 -11.29 -18.90
CA PHE A 43 -9.67 -10.75 -17.60
C PHE A 43 -8.28 -11.29 -17.18
N PRO A 44 -7.28 -10.42 -16.95
CA PRO A 44 -5.91 -10.85 -16.71
C PRO A 44 -5.75 -11.41 -15.30
N THR A 45 -6.04 -12.70 -15.14
CA THR A 45 -6.04 -13.44 -13.86
C THR A 45 -4.70 -13.35 -13.13
N HIS A 46 -3.58 -13.37 -13.85
CA HIS A 46 -2.25 -13.22 -13.27
C HIS A 46 -2.03 -11.83 -12.66
N VAL A 47 -2.49 -10.76 -13.33
CA VAL A 47 -2.43 -9.39 -12.82
C VAL A 47 -3.34 -9.22 -11.61
N ALA A 48 -4.58 -9.73 -11.68
CA ALA A 48 -5.51 -9.68 -10.56
C ALA A 48 -4.94 -10.38 -9.32
N THR A 49 -4.29 -11.54 -9.52
CA THR A 49 -3.60 -12.27 -8.44
C THR A 49 -2.45 -11.44 -7.85
N LEU A 50 -1.62 -10.83 -8.69
CA LEU A 50 -0.54 -9.94 -8.25
C LEU A 50 -1.09 -8.75 -7.45
N MET A 51 -2.12 -8.06 -7.96
CA MET A 51 -2.76 -6.94 -7.26
C MET A 51 -3.34 -7.36 -5.92
N PHE A 52 -3.96 -8.54 -5.83
CA PHE A 52 -4.47 -9.09 -4.57
C PHE A 52 -3.33 -9.33 -3.56
N ILE A 53 -2.21 -9.91 -4.00
CA ILE A 53 -1.02 -10.12 -3.15
C ILE A 53 -0.44 -8.78 -2.68
N LEU A 54 -0.25 -7.82 -3.59
CA LEU A 54 0.27 -6.49 -3.26
C LEU A 54 -0.64 -5.75 -2.28
N PHE A 55 -1.96 -5.84 -2.47
CA PHE A 55 -2.92 -5.25 -1.55
C PHE A 55 -2.89 -5.91 -0.17
N GLY A 56 -2.80 -7.23 -0.10
CA GLY A 56 -2.64 -7.97 1.15
C GLY A 56 -1.37 -7.57 1.90
N LEU A 57 -0.22 -7.50 1.20
CA LEU A 57 1.04 -7.02 1.77
C LEU A 57 0.95 -5.57 2.25
N LEU A 58 0.25 -4.72 1.50
CA LEU A 58 0.05 -3.32 1.87
C LEU A 58 -0.76 -3.19 3.17
N ILE A 59 -1.85 -3.96 3.31
CA ILE A 59 -2.66 -3.98 4.54
C ILE A 59 -1.82 -4.47 5.72
N ILE A 60 -1.10 -5.59 5.57
CA ILE A 60 -0.29 -6.16 6.65
C ILE A 60 0.78 -5.18 7.11
N THR A 61 1.50 -4.56 6.16
CA THR A 61 2.58 -3.61 6.49
C THR A 61 2.04 -2.35 7.14
N THR A 62 0.94 -1.79 6.64
CA THR A 62 0.34 -0.58 7.22
C THR A 62 -0.23 -0.84 8.60
N LEU A 63 -0.96 -1.94 8.82
CA LEU A 63 -1.46 -2.32 10.14
C LEU A 63 -0.34 -2.58 11.15
N ALA A 64 0.71 -3.31 10.74
CA ALA A 64 1.89 -3.51 11.58
C ALA A 64 2.54 -2.17 11.96
N GLY A 65 2.61 -1.23 11.02
CA GLY A 65 3.07 0.14 11.25
C GLY A 65 2.22 0.91 12.25
N VAL A 66 0.89 0.86 12.13
CA VAL A 66 -0.04 1.46 13.10
C VAL A 66 0.18 0.89 14.50
N VAL A 67 0.19 -0.44 14.63
CA VAL A 67 0.34 -1.10 15.93
C VAL A 67 1.67 -0.74 16.59
N VAL A 68 2.79 -0.87 15.87
CA VAL A 68 4.11 -0.57 16.44
C VAL A 68 4.25 0.91 16.76
N SER A 69 3.72 1.80 15.92
CA SER A 69 3.78 3.25 16.17
C SER A 69 2.94 3.67 17.39
N MET A 70 1.79 3.05 17.62
CA MET A 70 0.99 3.21 18.84
C MET A 70 1.74 2.68 20.07
N MET A 71 2.33 1.48 20.00
CA MET A 71 3.09 0.89 21.11
C MET A 71 4.26 1.77 21.57
N ILE A 72 4.92 2.48 20.65
CA ILE A 72 6.01 3.40 20.99
C ILE A 72 5.57 4.86 21.14
N SER A 73 4.27 5.14 21.07
CA SER A 73 3.67 6.48 21.14
C SER A 73 4.30 7.51 20.19
N ASN A 74 4.70 7.06 18.99
CA ASN A 74 5.34 7.93 18.01
C ASN A 74 4.30 8.62 17.12
N ARG A 75 3.98 9.88 17.44
CA ARG A 75 2.95 10.68 16.75
C ARG A 75 3.13 10.77 15.24
N PHE A 76 4.38 10.90 14.78
CA PHE A 76 4.66 11.00 13.34
C PHE A 76 4.24 9.73 12.59
N TYR A 77 4.68 8.56 13.07
CA TYR A 77 4.34 7.30 12.41
C TYR A 77 2.87 6.91 12.61
N ILE A 78 2.25 7.27 13.74
CA ILE A 78 0.80 7.09 13.93
C ILE A 78 0.05 7.85 12.82
N GLN A 79 0.34 9.15 12.65
CA GLN A 79 -0.30 9.97 11.62
C GLN A 79 -0.01 9.44 10.21
N PHE A 80 1.23 9.04 9.94
CA PHE A 80 1.62 8.48 8.64
C PHE A 80 0.84 7.21 8.29
N PHE A 81 0.84 6.21 9.17
CA PHE A 81 0.19 4.93 8.89
C PHE A 81 -1.35 5.04 8.91
N SER A 82 -1.92 5.88 9.79
CA SER A 82 -3.35 6.20 9.74
C SER A 82 -3.72 6.91 8.44
N GLY A 83 -2.91 7.88 7.99
CA GLY A 83 -3.10 8.56 6.71
C GLY A 83 -3.02 7.58 5.52
N MET A 84 -2.00 6.71 5.51
CA MET A 84 -1.87 5.64 4.51
C MET A 84 -3.09 4.73 4.48
N THR A 85 -3.64 4.37 5.65
CA THR A 85 -4.85 3.54 5.73
C THR A 85 -6.02 4.23 5.03
N ILE A 86 -6.22 5.53 5.30
CA ILE A 86 -7.26 6.33 4.63
C ILE A 86 -7.03 6.38 3.11
N PHE A 87 -5.79 6.60 2.66
CA PHE A 87 -5.44 6.60 1.24
C PHE A 87 -5.75 5.26 0.56
N ILE A 88 -5.45 4.14 1.23
CA ILE A 88 -5.77 2.80 0.72
C ILE A 88 -7.28 2.64 0.54
N PHE A 89 -8.08 2.98 1.55
CA PHE A 89 -9.54 2.93 1.45
C PHE A 89 -10.07 3.85 0.35
N ALA A 90 -9.57 5.08 0.25
CA ALA A 90 -9.96 6.03 -0.78
C ALA A 90 -9.64 5.49 -2.19
N SER A 91 -8.45 4.90 -2.38
CA SER A 91 -8.07 4.28 -3.65
C SER A 91 -8.95 3.09 -4.01
N MET A 92 -9.39 2.29 -3.03
CA MET A 92 -10.29 1.17 -3.24
C MET A 92 -11.70 1.62 -3.64
N ILE A 93 -12.23 2.67 -2.99
CA ILE A 93 -13.51 3.28 -3.35
C ILE A 93 -13.44 3.86 -4.76
N PHE A 94 -12.35 4.56 -5.07
CA PHE A 94 -12.11 5.12 -6.39
C PHE A 94 -12.04 4.00 -7.44
N ALA A 95 -11.24 2.95 -7.22
CA ALA A 95 -11.17 1.81 -8.12
C ALA A 95 -12.54 1.17 -8.34
N LYS A 96 -13.32 0.94 -7.28
CA LYS A 96 -14.69 0.42 -7.39
C LYS A 96 -15.55 1.29 -8.33
N SER A 97 -15.45 2.62 -8.24
CA SER A 97 -16.22 3.53 -9.11
C SER A 97 -15.89 3.40 -10.60
N PHE A 98 -14.71 2.88 -10.97
CA PHE A 98 -14.36 2.58 -12.37
C PHE A 98 -14.96 1.26 -12.87
N PHE A 99 -15.22 0.30 -11.97
CA PHE A 99 -15.66 -1.04 -12.34
C PHE A 99 -17.16 -1.31 -12.11
N GLY A 100 -17.90 -0.39 -11.48
CA GLY A 100 -19.34 -0.51 -11.18
C GLY A 100 -19.64 -0.98 -9.77
#